data_AF-A0A0M2KB27-F1
#
_entry.id   AF-A0A0M2KB27-F1
#
_cell.length_a   1.000
_cell.length_b   1.000
_cell.length_c   1.000
_cell.angle_alpha   90.00
_cell.angle_beta   90.00
_cell.angle_gamma   90.00
#
_symmetry.space_group_name_H-M   'P 1'
#
loop_
_entity.id
_entity.type
_entity.pdbx_description
1 polymer ?
#
loop_
_entity_poly.entity_id
_entity_poly.type
_entity_poly.pdbx_seq_one_letter_code
_entity_poly.pdbx_strand_id
1 'polypeptide(L)'
;MYCAIYRSTRRDQTYLYVEKKDDFSRVPTELLQGFGQPELVMLLPLDGSKSLAKADLSKVKMAINEQGYYLQVPPPVENLLKLHTGKDKNN
;
A
#
# COMPACT_ATOMS: atom_id res chain seq x y z
N MET A 1 -5.61 3.43 18.92
CA MET A 1 -5.77 4.24 17.69
C MET A 1 -6.37 3.34 16.61
N TYR A 2 -7.35 3.82 15.87
CA TYR A 2 -7.91 3.11 14.71
C TYR A 2 -7.29 3.68 13.43
N CYS A 3 -7.20 2.87 12.39
CA CYS A 3 -6.92 3.36 11.04
C CYS A 3 -7.96 2.81 10.05
N ALA A 4 -8.31 3.64 9.08
CA ALA A 4 -9.25 3.28 8.04
C ALA A 4 -8.49 2.80 6.81
N ILE A 5 -8.89 1.64 6.29
CA ILE A 5 -8.27 1.00 5.13
C ILE A 5 -9.20 1.20 3.93
N TYR A 6 -8.67 1.82 2.88
CA TYR A 6 -9.34 2.01 1.60
C TYR A 6 -8.67 1.18 0.53
N ARG A 7 -9.45 0.64 -0.40
CA ARG A 7 -8.95 0.01 -1.64
C ARG A 7 -9.12 0.99 -2.79
N SER A 8 -8.22 0.91 -3.75
CA SER A 8 -8.36 1.63 -5.01
C SER A 8 -9.40 0.93 -5.89
N THR A 9 -10.26 1.73 -6.53
CA THR A 9 -11.17 1.26 -7.58
C THR A 9 -10.47 1.15 -8.94
N ARG A 10 -9.31 1.79 -9.10
CA ARG A 10 -8.55 1.83 -10.35
C ARG A 10 -7.38 0.85 -10.38
N ARG A 11 -6.73 0.63 -9.23
CA ARG A 11 -5.55 -0.23 -9.11
C ARG A 11 -5.87 -1.43 -8.25
N ASP A 12 -5.73 -2.60 -8.85
CA ASP A 12 -5.91 -3.85 -8.13
C ASP A 12 -4.82 -4.01 -7.06
N GLN A 13 -5.18 -4.66 -5.95
CA GLN A 13 -4.30 -4.93 -4.81
C GLN A 13 -3.63 -3.69 -4.19
N THR A 14 -4.14 -2.48 -4.43
CA THR A 14 -3.62 -1.23 -3.89
C THR A 14 -4.49 -0.75 -2.75
N TYR A 15 -3.87 -0.46 -1.60
CA TYR A 15 -4.56 -0.08 -0.37
C TYR A 15 -3.98 1.17 0.25
N LEU A 16 -4.84 2.07 0.72
CA LEU A 16 -4.48 3.31 1.40
C LEU A 16 -4.96 3.23 2.85
N TYR A 17 -4.06 3.52 3.78
CA TYR A 17 -4.33 3.50 5.20
C TYR A 17 -4.20 4.93 5.73
N VAL A 18 -5.19 5.38 6.51
CA VAL A 18 -5.25 6.73 7.06
C VAL A 18 -5.63 6.69 8.55
N GLU A 19 -5.22 7.71 9.32
CA GLU A 19 -5.51 7.80 10.76
C GLU A 19 -7.01 7.93 11.07
N LYS A 20 -7.78 8.55 10.16
CA LYS A 20 -9.20 8.84 10.35
C LYS A 20 -9.99 8.48 9.11
N LYS A 21 -11.21 8.00 9.34
CA LYS A 21 -12.16 7.73 8.25
C LYS A 21 -12.46 9.05 7.52
N ASP A 22 -12.49 9.01 6.19
CA ASP A 22 -12.73 10.14 5.29
C ASP A 22 -11.72 11.31 5.39
N ASP A 23 -10.63 11.17 6.14
CA ASP A 23 -9.59 12.21 6.23
C ASP A 23 -8.43 11.88 5.28
N PHE A 24 -8.48 12.50 4.10
CA PHE A 24 -7.42 12.41 3.09
C PHE A 24 -6.58 13.69 2.99
N SER A 25 -6.73 14.61 3.96
CA SER A 25 -6.08 15.92 3.99
C SER A 25 -4.55 15.84 3.93
N ARG A 26 -3.98 14.76 4.48
CA ARG A 26 -2.53 14.50 4.48
C ARG A 26 -2.05 13.70 3.26
N VAL A 27 -2.97 13.22 2.42
CA VAL A 27 -2.63 12.40 1.25
C VAL A 27 -2.35 13.33 0.06
N PRO A 28 -1.21 13.19 -0.63
CA PRO A 28 -0.90 14.00 -1.80
C PRO A 28 -1.97 13.84 -2.89
N THR A 29 -2.36 14.95 -3.51
CA THR A 29 -3.37 14.95 -4.56
C THR A 29 -2.99 14.06 -5.74
N GLU A 30 -1.71 14.02 -6.13
CA GLU A 30 -1.21 13.13 -7.19
C GLU A 30 -1.42 11.64 -6.86
N LEU A 31 -1.22 11.28 -5.59
CA LEU A 31 -1.44 9.92 -5.11
C LEU A 31 -2.94 9.58 -5.17
N LEU A 32 -3.80 10.46 -4.66
CA LEU A 32 -5.27 10.30 -4.75
C LEU A 32 -5.76 10.21 -6.19
N GLN A 33 -5.22 11.03 -7.10
CA GLN A 33 -5.59 10.99 -8.52
C GLN A 33 -5.28 9.63 -9.15
N GLY A 34 -4.08 9.08 -8.86
CA GLY A 34 -3.70 7.73 -9.29
C GLY A 34 -4.47 6.62 -8.57
N PHE A 35 -4.86 6.84 -7.31
CA PHE A 35 -5.65 5.91 -6.50
C PHE A 35 -7.12 5.85 -6.93
N GLY A 36 -7.64 6.92 -7.54
CA GLY A 36 -9.05 7.01 -7.92
C GLY A 36 -9.95 7.15 -6.69
N GLN A 37 -11.18 6.65 -6.78
CA GLN A 37 -12.13 6.76 -5.68
C GLN A 37 -11.79 5.72 -4.60
N PRO A 38 -11.43 6.16 -3.37
CA PRO A 38 -11.10 5.24 -2.29
C PRO A 38 -12.36 4.60 -1.73
N GLU A 39 -12.42 3.27 -1.74
CA GLU A 39 -13.53 2.51 -1.13
C GLU A 39 -13.12 1.96 0.22
N LEU A 40 -13.88 2.30 1.26
CA LEU A 40 -13.62 1.81 2.62
C LEU A 40 -13.78 0.30 2.66
N VAL A 41 -12.69 -0.41 2.95
CA VAL A 41 -12.69 -1.87 3.09
C VAL A 41 -13.04 -2.25 4.52
N MET A 42 -12.31 -1.69 5.49
CA MET A 42 -12.53 -1.94 6.90
C MET A 42 -11.81 -0.91 7.78
N LEU A 43 -12.20 -0.88 9.07
CA LEU A 43 -11.47 -0.19 10.12
C LEU A 43 -10.60 -1.20 10.87
N LEU A 44 -9.33 -0.86 11.07
CA LEU A 44 -8.35 -1.71 11.76
C LEU A 44 -7.91 -1.04 13.06
N PRO A 45 -8.01 -1.72 14.21
CA PRO A 45 -7.37 -1.26 15.43
C PRO A 45 -5.85 -1.47 15.36
N LEU A 46 -5.06 -0.41 15.56
CA LEU A 46 -3.58 -0.46 15.65
C LEU A 46 -3.07 -0.93 17.04
N ASP A 47 -3.92 -1.63 17.78
CA ASP A 47 -3.61 -2.18 19.10
C ASP A 47 -2.77 -3.46 19.03
N GLY A 48 -2.50 -3.96 17.82
CA GLY A 48 -1.75 -5.19 17.59
C GLY A 48 -2.61 -6.46 17.62
N SER A 49 -3.91 -6.34 17.91
CA SER A 49 -4.83 -7.49 17.92
C SER A 49 -5.09 -8.10 16.53
N LYS A 50 -4.78 -7.38 15.45
CA LYS A 50 -4.93 -7.86 14.07
C LYS A 50 -3.65 -7.64 13.27
N SER A 51 -3.18 -8.70 12.62
CA SER A 51 -2.08 -8.63 11.64
C SER A 51 -2.62 -8.45 10.23
N LEU A 52 -1.88 -7.69 9.41
CA LEU A 52 -2.16 -7.50 8.00
C LEU A 52 -1.35 -8.53 7.19
N ALA A 53 -2.01 -9.27 6.30
CA ALA A 53 -1.34 -10.30 5.50
C ALA A 53 -0.46 -9.71 4.37
N LYS A 54 -0.77 -8.49 3.92
CA LYS A 54 -0.11 -7.85 2.77
C LYS A 54 0.74 -6.63 3.14
N ALA A 55 0.75 -6.20 4.40
CA ALA A 55 1.53 -5.06 4.86
C ALA A 55 2.03 -5.25 6.29
N ASP A 56 3.16 -4.64 6.63
CA ASP A 56 3.69 -4.64 8.00
C ASP A 56 2.96 -3.62 8.87
N LEU A 57 2.24 -4.09 9.90
CA LEU A 57 1.51 -3.19 10.81
C LEU A 57 2.43 -2.14 11.47
N SER A 58 3.66 -2.50 11.80
CA SER A 58 4.65 -1.56 12.35
C SER A 58 4.98 -0.42 11.39
N LYS A 59 5.18 -0.73 10.10
CA LYS A 59 5.45 0.29 9.07
C LYS A 59 4.22 1.16 8.83
N VAL A 60 3.03 0.55 8.77
CA VAL A 60 1.75 1.26 8.64
C VAL A 60 1.59 2.26 9.79
N LYS A 61 1.81 1.81 11.03
CA LYS A 61 1.69 2.67 12.23
C LYS A 61 2.67 3.83 12.21
N MET A 62 3.94 3.57 11.85
CA MET A 62 4.97 4.59 11.77
C MET A 62 4.66 5.61 10.67
N ALA A 63 4.32 5.17 9.46
CA ALA A 63 3.97 6.05 8.35
C ALA A 63 2.71 6.87 8.60
N ILE A 64 1.67 6.29 9.22
CA ILE A 64 0.48 7.07 9.60
C ILE A 64 0.84 8.12 10.67
N ASN A 65 1.73 7.81 11.61
CA ASN A 65 2.13 8.77 12.64
C ASN A 65 2.98 9.92 12.06
N GLU A 66 3.95 9.60 11.20
CA GLU A 66 4.87 10.59 10.62
C GLU A 66 4.26 11.36 9.44
N GLN A 67 3.66 10.65 8.49
CA GLN A 67 3.16 11.20 7.22
C GLN A 67 1.64 11.42 7.23
N GLY A 68 0.90 10.72 8.09
CA GLY A 68 -0.57 10.75 8.12
C GLY A 68 -1.26 9.68 7.28
N TYR A 69 -0.49 8.98 6.42
CA TYR A 69 -1.02 7.95 5.54
C TYR A 69 0.03 6.88 5.25
N TYR A 70 -0.43 5.71 4.80
CA TYR A 70 0.44 4.66 4.26
C TYR A 70 -0.19 4.09 2.99
N LEU A 71 0.60 4.03 1.91
CA LEU A 71 0.18 3.45 0.64
C LEU A 71 0.85 2.09 0.46
N GLN A 72 0.04 1.05 0.29
CA GLN A 72 0.48 -0.28 -0.08
C GLN A 72 0.20 -0.48 -1.57
N VAL A 73 1.27 -0.59 -2.36
CA VAL A 73 1.21 -0.98 -3.78
C VAL A 73 1.59 -2.46 -3.93
N PRO A 74 1.06 -3.18 -4.93
CA PRO A 74 1.50 -4.54 -5.22
C PRO A 74 3.00 -4.55 -5.56
N PRO A 75 3.75 -5.58 -5.11
CA PRO A 75 5.13 -5.74 -5.54
C PRO A 75 5.17 -5.88 -7.07
N PRO A 76 6.17 -5.28 -7.75
CA PRO A 76 6.32 -5.49 -9.18
C PRO A 76 6.50 -6.99 -9.42
N VAL A 77 5.73 -7.53 -10.37
CA VAL A 77 5.88 -8.92 -10.80
C VAL A 77 7.30 -9.05 -11.33
N GLU A 78 8.14 -9.86 -10.69
CA GLU A 78 9.48 -10.13 -11.18
C GLU A 78 9.37 -10.63 -12.61
N ASN A 79 9.84 -9.81 -13.56
CA ASN A 79 9.92 -10.22 -14.95
C ASN A 79 11.04 -11.26 -15.04
N LEU A 80 10.67 -12.54 -14.94
CA LEU A 80 11.57 -13.70 -15.09
C LEU A 80 12.31 -13.75 -16.44
N LEU A 81 12.06 -12.83 -17.38
CA LEU A 81 12.76 -12.74 -18.67
C LEU A 81 14.23 -12.29 -18.56
N LYS A 82 14.72 -11.78 -17.42
CA LYS A 82 16.12 -11.33 -17.30
C LYS A 82 17.13 -12.45 -17.01
N LEU A 83 16.72 -13.72 -16.95
CA LEU A 83 17.62 -14.84 -16.60
C LEU A 83 18.18 -15.64 -17.79
N HIS A 84 17.84 -15.34 -19.05
CA HIS A 84 18.26 -16.19 -20.18
C HIS A 84 19.02 -15.52 -21.33
N THR A 85 19.46 -14.26 -21.22
CA THR A 85 20.28 -13.68 -22.29
C THR A 85 21.77 -13.74 -21.95
N GLY A 86 22.43 -14.79 -22.47
CA GLY A 86 23.78 -14.65 -23.01
C GLY A 86 24.96 -14.98 -22.10
N LYS A 87 25.01 -16.20 -21.55
CA LYS A 87 26.29 -16.82 -21.16
C LYS A 87 26.55 -18.03 -22.07
N ASP A 88 26.78 -17.75 -23.35
CA ASP A 88 27.23 -18.76 -24.33
C ASP A 88 28.59 -18.31 -24.90
N LYS A 89 29.64 -19.04 -24.47
CA LYS A 89 30.92 -19.34 -25.17
C LYS A 89 31.85 -18.14 -25.44
N ASN A 90 33.05 -17.97 -24.86
CA ASN A 90 34.19 -18.88 -24.66
C ASN A 90 34.34 -19.97 -25.74
N ASN A 91 34.88 -19.57 -26.90
CA ASN A 91 35.85 -20.37 -27.65
C ASN A 91 36.73 -19.45 -28.50
#